data_AF-A0A9W6XSC7-F1
#
_entry.id   AF-A0A9W6XSC7-F1
#
_cell.length_a   1.000
_cell.length_b   1.000
_cell.length_c   1.000
_cell.angle_alpha   90.00
_cell.angle_beta   90.00
_cell.angle_gamma   90.00
#
_symmetry.space_group_name_H-M   'P 1'
#
loop_
_entity.id
_entity.type
_entity.pdbx_description
1 polymer ?
#
loop_
_entity_poly.entity_id
_entity_poly.type
_entity_poly.pdbx_seq_one_letter_code
_entity_poly.pdbx_strand_id
1 'polypeptide(L)'
;MLDHTKDTSLLTSEQQDETVNDLLALGARLQYSPSHVQQIRRELGQFMEAKSKWGGAKKRNYYADPSITWWTWIEVKIYPLLSTIAQSVFTVPSSSAAAKRSWSIFKYIHSTHRNRLTNENVIKLVFIYSNHGPKAATSEVDAATVSELNP
;
A
#
# COMPACT_ATOMS: atom_id res chain seq x y z
N MET A 1 -11.41 -3.18 8.03
CA MET A 1 -12.55 -2.38 7.48
C MET A 1 -12.36 -1.99 6.01
N LEU A 2 -11.18 -1.52 5.61
CA LEU A 2 -10.92 -1.04 4.23
C LEU A 2 -10.77 -2.15 3.18
N ASP A 3 -10.59 -3.41 3.59
CA ASP A 3 -10.63 -4.54 2.66
C ASP A 3 -12.08 -4.84 2.27
N HIS A 4 -12.38 -4.70 0.97
CA HIS A 4 -13.70 -4.91 0.42
C HIS A 4 -14.10 -6.40 0.43
N THR A 5 -13.12 -7.32 0.45
CA THR A 5 -13.31 -8.78 0.46
C THR A 5 -13.64 -9.33 1.84
N LYS A 6 -13.29 -8.61 2.91
CA LYS A 6 -13.52 -9.07 4.29
C LYS A 6 -14.93 -8.72 4.72
N ASP A 7 -15.59 -9.66 5.39
CA ASP A 7 -16.88 -9.37 5.97
C ASP A 7 -16.71 -8.43 7.17
N THR A 8 -17.42 -7.31 7.09
CA THR A 8 -17.43 -6.26 8.12
C THR A 8 -18.61 -6.42 9.08
N SER A 9 -19.50 -7.40 8.83
CA SER A 9 -20.63 -7.74 9.71
C SER A 9 -20.22 -8.23 11.10
N LEU A 10 -18.98 -8.71 11.24
CA LEU A 10 -18.43 -9.24 12.48
C LEU A 10 -17.75 -8.20 13.36
N LEU A 11 -17.66 -6.94 12.92
CA LEU A 11 -16.97 -5.90 13.66
C LEU A 11 -17.87 -5.32 14.76
N THR A 12 -17.39 -5.34 15.99
CA THR A 12 -18.05 -4.70 17.12
C THR A 12 -17.99 -3.17 16.99
N SER A 13 -18.92 -2.45 17.65
CA SER A 13 -18.90 -0.98 17.69
C SER A 13 -17.56 -0.44 18.20
N GLU A 14 -16.94 -1.14 19.15
CA GLU A 14 -15.62 -0.81 19.70
C GLU A 14 -14.53 -0.88 18.61
N GLN A 15 -14.50 -1.93 17.78
CA GLN A 15 -13.53 -2.06 16.68
C GLN A 15 -13.73 -0.98 15.60
N GLN A 16 -14.95 -0.49 15.44
CA GLN A 16 -15.24 0.63 14.54
C GLN A 16 -14.66 1.94 15.09
N ASP A 17 -14.82 2.18 16.39
CA ASP A 17 -14.26 3.36 17.07
C ASP A 17 -12.72 3.32 17.10
N GLU A 18 -12.11 2.14 17.33
CA GLU A 18 -10.67 1.94 17.19
C GLU A 18 -10.17 2.28 15.79
N THR A 19 -10.86 1.78 14.75
CA THR A 19 -10.48 2.06 13.37
C THR A 19 -10.58 3.55 13.04
N VAL A 20 -11.59 4.24 13.57
CA VAL A 20 -11.70 5.69 13.41
C VAL A 20 -10.51 6.39 14.10
N ASN A 21 -10.15 5.98 15.31
CA ASN A 21 -8.99 6.54 16.02
C ASN A 21 -7.66 6.29 15.28
N ASP A 22 -7.48 5.12 14.69
CA ASP A 22 -6.32 4.81 13.87
C ASP A 22 -6.25 5.69 12.62
N LEU A 23 -7.39 5.97 12.00
CA LEU A 23 -7.48 6.91 10.88
C LEU A 23 -7.17 8.35 11.30
N LEU A 24 -7.57 8.76 12.51
CA LEU A 24 -7.17 10.06 13.08
C LEU A 24 -5.65 10.12 13.27
N ALA A 25 -5.05 9.07 13.82
CA ALA A 25 -3.61 8.98 14.01
C ALA A 25 -2.85 9.00 12.68
N LEU A 26 -3.35 8.30 11.66
CA LEU A 26 -2.79 8.35 10.30
C LEU A 26 -2.95 9.73 9.67
N GLY A 27 -4.12 10.37 9.81
CA GLY A 27 -4.36 11.73 9.32
C GLY A 27 -3.40 12.75 9.94
N ALA A 28 -3.14 12.65 11.25
CA ALA A 28 -2.16 13.48 11.93
C ALA A 28 -0.73 13.26 11.39
N ARG A 29 -0.35 12.00 11.13
CA ARG A 29 0.96 11.66 10.53
C ARG A 29 1.10 12.16 9.10
N LEU A 30 0.01 12.23 8.36
CA LEU A 30 -0.05 12.72 6.97
C LEU A 30 -0.31 14.24 6.90
N GLN A 31 -0.32 14.95 8.04
CA GLN A 31 -0.55 16.40 8.14
C GLN A 31 -1.89 16.86 7.54
N TYR A 32 -2.92 16.02 7.63
CA TYR A 32 -4.25 16.37 7.15
C TYR A 32 -4.96 17.36 8.09
N SER A 33 -5.55 18.41 7.49
CA SER A 33 -6.45 19.35 8.18
C SER A 33 -7.60 18.61 8.89
N PRO A 34 -8.10 19.12 10.03
CA PRO A 34 -9.30 18.59 10.70
C PRO A 34 -10.51 18.44 9.76
N SER A 35 -10.63 19.31 8.74
CA SER A 35 -11.67 19.21 7.71
C SER A 35 -11.56 17.93 6.87
N HIS A 36 -10.35 17.55 6.45
CA HIS A 36 -10.11 16.32 5.70
C HIS A 36 -10.42 15.09 6.54
N VAL A 37 -10.08 15.13 7.82
CA VAL A 37 -10.37 14.06 8.78
C VAL A 37 -11.87 13.81 8.94
N GLN A 38 -12.67 14.88 9.05
CA GLN A 38 -14.13 14.76 9.08
C GLN A 38 -14.70 14.20 7.77
N GLN A 39 -14.12 14.60 6.64
CA GLN A 39 -14.52 14.07 5.34
C GLN A 39 -14.19 12.58 5.20
N ILE A 40 -13.02 12.13 5.65
CA ILE A 40 -12.64 10.71 5.70
C ILE A 40 -13.65 9.91 6.53
N ARG A 41 -14.05 10.43 7.69
CA ARG A 41 -15.05 9.78 8.55
C ARG A 41 -16.39 9.64 7.83
N ARG A 42 -16.83 10.68 7.11
CA ARG A 42 -18.07 10.65 6.32
C ARG A 42 -17.99 9.64 5.18
N GLU A 43 -16.90 9.66 4.41
CA GLU A 43 -16.66 8.71 3.32
C GLU A 43 -16.64 7.27 3.84
N LEU A 44 -16.00 7.02 4.99
CA LEU A 44 -15.97 5.70 5.63
C LEU A 44 -17.38 5.23 6.02
N GLY A 45 -18.20 6.10 6.62
CA GLY A 45 -19.58 5.76 6.97
C GLY A 45 -20.42 5.41 5.75
N GLN A 46 -20.31 6.20 4.68
CA GLN A 46 -20.99 5.95 3.41
C GLN A 46 -20.54 4.65 2.75
N PHE A 47 -19.23 4.36 2.77
CA PHE A 47 -18.67 3.11 2.27
C PHE A 47 -19.21 1.91 3.04
N MET A 48 -19.24 1.96 4.37
CA MET A 48 -19.74 0.87 5.21
C MET A 48 -21.23 0.60 4.97
N GLU A 49 -22.03 1.66 4.83
CA GLU A 49 -23.45 1.53 4.51
C GLU A 49 -23.66 0.94 3.11
N ALA A 50 -22.92 1.42 2.11
CA ALA A 50 -22.98 0.90 0.74
C ALA A 50 -22.56 -0.57 0.69
N LYS A 51 -21.50 -0.94 1.41
CA LYS A 51 -20.97 -2.30 1.51
C LYS A 51 -21.98 -3.26 2.14
N SER A 52 -22.70 -2.82 3.18
CA SER A 52 -23.77 -3.62 3.79
C SER A 52 -24.90 -3.95 2.81
N LYS A 53 -25.11 -3.12 1.79
CA LYS A 53 -26.16 -3.28 0.78
C LYS A 53 -25.72 -4.11 -0.44
N TRP A 54 -24.49 -4.62 -0.47
CA TRP A 54 -24.01 -5.39 -1.63
C TRP A 54 -24.65 -6.79 -1.70
N GLY A 55 -25.37 -7.06 -2.78
CA GLY A 55 -25.88 -8.39 -3.12
C GLY A 55 -24.80 -9.33 -3.67
N GLY A 56 -25.13 -10.62 -3.80
CA GLY A 56 -24.18 -11.68 -4.13
C GLY A 56 -23.48 -11.55 -5.50
N ALA A 57 -24.14 -11.00 -6.52
CA ALA A 57 -23.50 -10.75 -7.82
C ALA A 57 -22.45 -9.62 -7.74
N LYS A 58 -22.78 -8.53 -7.02
CA LYS A 58 -21.89 -7.38 -6.84
C LYS A 58 -20.68 -7.74 -5.98
N LYS A 59 -20.87 -8.53 -4.92
CA LYS A 59 -19.78 -9.09 -4.11
C LYS A 59 -18.81 -9.93 -4.94
N ARG A 60 -19.32 -10.85 -5.77
CA ARG A 60 -18.47 -11.70 -6.63
C ARG A 60 -17.61 -10.89 -7.59
N ASN A 61 -18.18 -9.84 -8.22
CA ASN A 61 -17.43 -9.00 -9.14
C ASN A 61 -16.32 -8.21 -8.42
N TYR A 62 -16.64 -7.59 -7.27
CA TYR A 62 -15.62 -6.83 -6.55
C TYR A 62 -14.53 -7.73 -5.97
N TYR A 63 -14.87 -8.92 -5.46
CA TYR A 63 -13.91 -9.82 -4.84
C TYR A 63 -12.94 -10.46 -5.85
N ALA A 64 -13.21 -10.31 -7.14
CA ALA A 64 -12.28 -10.73 -8.19
C ALA A 64 -11.04 -9.82 -8.27
N ASP A 65 -11.15 -8.57 -7.81
CA ASP A 65 -10.07 -7.59 -7.86
C ASP A 65 -9.25 -7.58 -6.56
N PRO A 66 -7.91 -7.49 -6.63
CA PRO A 66 -7.09 -7.17 -5.46
C PRO A 66 -7.55 -5.88 -4.76
N SER A 67 -7.42 -5.83 -3.43
CA SER A 67 -7.85 -4.64 -2.66
C SER A 67 -7.22 -3.34 -3.15
N ILE A 68 -5.94 -3.34 -3.50
CA ILE A 68 -5.27 -2.15 -4.00
C ILE A 68 -5.86 -1.69 -5.35
N THR A 69 -6.09 -2.60 -6.30
CA THR A 69 -6.64 -2.24 -7.61
C THR A 69 -8.07 -1.77 -7.50
N TRP A 70 -8.86 -2.38 -6.61
CA TRP A 70 -10.22 -1.97 -6.33
C TRP A 70 -10.31 -0.52 -5.83
N TRP A 71 -9.46 -0.14 -4.87
CA TRP A 71 -9.40 1.24 -4.36
C TRP A 71 -8.86 2.24 -5.40
N THR A 72 -7.97 1.82 -6.30
CA THR A 72 -7.42 2.69 -7.35
C THR A 72 -8.42 2.96 -8.48
N TRP A 73 -9.21 1.95 -8.90
CA TRP A 73 -10.00 2.03 -10.12
C TRP A 73 -11.49 2.21 -9.91
N ILE A 74 -12.06 1.60 -8.87
CA ILE A 74 -13.52 1.51 -8.71
C ILE A 74 -14.04 2.64 -7.84
N GLU A 75 -13.41 2.89 -6.70
CA GLU A 75 -13.96 3.78 -5.68
C GLU A 75 -13.26 5.13 -5.53
N VAL A 76 -12.15 5.37 -6.25
CA VAL A 76 -11.40 6.63 -6.15
C VAL A 76 -12.26 7.87 -6.45
N LYS A 77 -13.29 7.71 -7.30
CA LYS A 77 -14.23 8.77 -7.67
C LYS A 77 -15.29 9.05 -6.62
N ILE A 78 -15.64 8.05 -5.81
CA ILE A 78 -16.73 8.13 -4.83
C ILE A 78 -16.16 8.49 -3.44
N TYR A 79 -15.00 7.94 -3.10
CA TYR A 79 -14.32 8.14 -1.82
C TYR A 79 -12.85 8.57 -2.03
N PRO A 80 -12.59 9.82 -2.47
CA PRO A 80 -11.25 10.27 -2.87
C PRO A 80 -10.24 10.32 -1.72
N LEU A 81 -10.65 10.75 -0.52
CA LEU A 81 -9.73 10.81 0.62
C LEU A 81 -9.55 9.44 1.27
N LEU A 82 -10.64 8.68 1.38
CA LEU A 82 -10.58 7.32 1.93
C LEU A 82 -9.75 6.39 1.05
N SER A 83 -9.88 6.47 -0.28
CA SER A 83 -9.10 5.67 -1.22
C SER A 83 -7.61 5.97 -1.17
N THR A 84 -7.21 7.23 -0.92
CA THR A 84 -5.80 7.61 -0.75
C THR A 84 -5.19 6.95 0.48
N ILE A 85 -5.93 6.93 1.59
CA ILE A 85 -5.50 6.25 2.82
C ILE A 85 -5.48 4.75 2.62
N ALA A 86 -6.51 4.16 2.00
CA ALA A 86 -6.56 2.73 1.74
C ALA A 86 -5.37 2.28 0.88
N GLN A 87 -5.04 3.00 -0.19
CA GLN A 87 -3.85 2.74 -1.02
C GLN A 87 -2.56 2.84 -0.21
N SER A 88 -2.44 3.83 0.69
CA SER A 88 -1.29 3.95 1.57
C SER A 88 -1.17 2.76 2.52
N VAL A 89 -2.29 2.31 3.11
CA VAL A 89 -2.31 1.14 3.99
C VAL A 89 -1.93 -0.14 3.24
N PHE A 90 -2.41 -0.33 2.00
CA PHE A 90 -2.11 -1.53 1.21
C PHE A 90 -0.70 -1.53 0.58
N THR A 91 -0.04 -0.38 0.49
CA THR A 91 1.35 -0.28 0.01
C THR A 91 2.37 -0.45 1.14
N VAL A 92 1.96 -0.27 2.41
CA VAL A 92 2.83 -0.52 3.55
C VAL A 92 3.07 -2.02 3.69
N PRO A 93 4.33 -2.50 3.65
CA PRO A 93 4.62 -3.91 3.84
C PRO A 93 4.23 -4.32 5.27
N SER A 94 3.34 -5.30 5.37
CA SER A 94 2.80 -5.78 6.66
C SER A 94 3.82 -6.54 7.52
N SER A 95 4.99 -6.90 6.96
CA SER A 95 5.98 -7.72 7.65
C SER A 95 7.23 -6.94 8.02
N SER A 96 7.68 -7.13 9.27
CA SER A 96 9.03 -6.72 9.69
C SER A 96 10.13 -7.50 8.97
N ALA A 97 9.79 -8.59 8.27
CA ALA A 97 10.74 -9.39 7.49
C ALA A 97 11.42 -8.57 6.38
N ALA A 98 10.67 -7.68 5.71
CA ALA A 98 11.24 -6.76 4.72
C ALA A 98 12.31 -5.85 5.34
N ALA A 99 12.00 -5.25 6.50
CA ALA A 99 12.96 -4.43 7.25
C ALA A 99 14.15 -5.24 7.74
N LYS A 100 13.95 -6.46 8.26
CA LYS A 100 15.03 -7.37 8.67
C LYS A 100 15.95 -7.73 7.51
N ARG A 101 15.39 -7.96 6.31
CA ARG A 101 16.17 -8.19 5.10
C ARG A 101 17.03 -6.98 4.77
N SER A 102 16.46 -5.78 4.79
CA SER A 102 17.21 -4.52 4.59
C SER A 102 18.35 -4.40 5.60
N TRP A 103 18.08 -4.60 6.90
CA TRP A 103 19.11 -4.53 7.95
C TRP A 103 20.18 -5.61 7.82
N SER A 104 19.83 -6.82 7.37
CA SER A 104 20.81 -7.86 7.07
C SER A 104 21.74 -7.46 5.93
N ILE A 105 21.24 -6.76 4.91
CA ILE A 105 22.05 -6.23 3.80
C ILE A 105 22.97 -5.11 4.31
N PHE A 106 22.48 -4.20 5.14
CA PHE A 106 23.30 -3.19 5.80
C PHE A 106 24.44 -3.83 6.62
N LYS A 107 24.12 -4.84 7.44
CA LYS A 107 25.12 -5.59 8.22
C LYS A 107 26.13 -6.30 7.34
N TYR A 108 25.71 -6.83 6.19
CA TYR A 108 26.61 -7.43 5.22
C TYR A 108 27.56 -6.39 4.63
N ILE A 109 27.04 -5.28 4.09
CA ILE A 109 27.84 -4.25 3.42
C ILE A 109 28.78 -3.54 4.40
N HIS A 110 28.28 -3.15 5.57
CA HIS A 110 29.04 -2.51 6.63
C HIS A 110 29.45 -3.52 7.71
N SER A 111 30.34 -4.44 7.31
CA SER A 111 30.94 -5.44 8.19
C SER A 111 32.19 -4.92 8.91
N THR A 112 32.65 -5.59 9.97
CA THR A 112 33.89 -5.23 10.69
C THR A 112 35.12 -5.11 9.79
N HIS A 113 35.21 -5.91 8.73
CA HIS A 113 36.31 -5.88 7.75
C HIS A 113 36.11 -4.82 6.64
N ARG A 114 34.90 -4.26 6.49
CA ARG A 114 34.51 -3.29 5.44
C ARG A 114 33.87 -2.04 6.06
N ASN A 115 34.48 -1.52 7.12
CA ASN A 115 33.97 -0.42 7.93
C ASN A 115 34.43 0.97 7.47
N ARG A 116 35.32 1.06 6.47
CA ARG A 116 35.83 2.34 5.93
C ARG A 116 34.94 2.92 4.83
N LEU A 117 33.63 2.85 5.02
CA LEU A 117 32.63 3.40 4.10
C LEU A 117 31.92 4.57 4.77
N THR A 118 31.75 5.67 4.03
CA THR A 118 30.87 6.76 4.48
C THR A 118 29.41 6.31 4.43
N ASN A 119 28.56 6.93 5.25
CA ASN A 119 27.11 6.62 5.26
C ASN A 119 26.48 6.72 3.87
N GLU A 120 26.85 7.75 3.09
CA GLU A 120 26.38 7.92 1.72
C GLU A 120 26.74 6.74 0.80
N ASN A 121 27.97 6.23 0.91
CA ASN A 121 28.44 5.11 0.11
C ASN A 121 27.77 3.80 0.53
N VAL A 122 27.53 3.59 1.83
CA VAL A 122 26.77 2.43 2.33
C VAL A 122 25.35 2.46 1.77
N ILE A 123 24.67 3.61 1.82
CA ILE A 123 23.30 3.75 1.29
C ILE A 123 23.26 3.44 -0.22
N LYS A 124 24.21 3.98 -1.00
CA LYS A 124 24.32 3.68 -2.44
C LYS A 124 24.53 2.19 -2.70
N LEU A 125 25.41 1.54 -1.96
CA LEU A 125 25.69 0.11 -2.10
C LEU A 125 24.48 -0.75 -1.71
N VAL A 126 23.76 -0.39 -0.64
CA VAL A 126 22.54 -1.10 -0.23
C VAL A 126 21.46 -0.94 -1.30
N PHE A 127 21.32 0.25 -1.87
CA PHE A 127 20.38 0.50 -2.96
C PHE A 127 20.71 -0.36 -4.17
N ILE A 128 21.96 -0.36 -4.62
CA ILE A 128 22.40 -1.20 -5.74
C ILE A 128 22.14 -2.66 -5.41
N TYR A 129 22.57 -3.15 -4.24
CA TYR A 129 22.42 -4.56 -3.86
C TYR A 129 20.96 -5.01 -3.79
N SER A 130 20.08 -4.17 -3.23
CA SER A 130 18.65 -4.50 -3.07
C SER A 130 17.88 -4.50 -4.38
N ASN A 131 18.29 -3.66 -5.34
CA ASN A 131 17.65 -3.51 -6.64
C ASN A 131 18.39 -4.23 -7.78
N HIS A 132 19.55 -4.83 -7.50
CA HIS A 132 20.27 -5.64 -8.46
C HIS A 132 19.43 -6.89 -8.73
N GLY A 133 18.78 -6.93 -9.90
CA GLY A 133 17.98 -8.06 -10.34
C GLY A 133 18.78 -9.37 -10.36
N PRO A 134 18.12 -10.52 -10.58
CA PRO A 134 18.80 -11.79 -10.72
C PRO A 134 19.86 -11.68 -11.83
N LYS A 135 21.12 -11.99 -11.54
CA LYS A 135 22.20 -11.98 -12.55
C LYS A 135 21.96 -12.92 -13.73
N ALA A 136 21.01 -13.85 -13.58
CA ALA A 136 20.58 -14.82 -14.58
C ALA A 136 19.17 -14.56 -15.13
N ALA A 137 18.54 -13.42 -14.79
CA ALA A 137 17.30 -13.04 -15.45
C ALA A 137 17.66 -12.53 -16.85
N THR A 138 17.55 -13.41 -17.85
CA THR A 138 17.35 -12.97 -19.23
C THR A 138 16.07 -12.15 -19.22
N SER A 139 16.18 -10.84 -19.43
CA SER A 139 15.03 -10.04 -19.78
C SER A 139 14.56 -10.52 -21.15
N GLU A 140 13.68 -11.53 -21.17
CA GLU A 140 12.71 -11.67 -22.26
C GLU A 140 11.71 -10.53 -22.09
N VAL A 141 12.20 -9.32 -22.30
CA VAL A 141 11.39 -8.15 -22.55
C VAL A 141 11.94 -7.70 -23.89
N ASP A 142 11.28 -8.13 -24.96
CA ASP A 142 11.45 -7.52 -26.27
C ASP A 142 11.04 -6.06 -26.10
N ALA A 143 12.04 -5.23 -25.79
CA ALA A 143 11.91 -3.80 -25.79
C ALA A 143 11.78 -3.37 -27.25
N ALA A 144 10.57 -3.51 -27.80
CA ALA A 144 10.23 -2.87 -29.05
C ALA A 144 10.47 -1.37 -28.87
N THR A 145 11.39 -0.83 -29.64
CA THR A 145 11.69 0.59 -29.60
C THR A 145 10.48 1.31 -30.19
N VAL A 146 10.05 2.45 -29.62
CA VAL A 146 8.84 3.19 -30.02
C VAL A 146 8.76 3.48 -31.54
N SER A 147 9.90 3.44 -32.24
CA SER A 147 10.02 3.51 -33.70
C SER A 147 9.48 2.30 -34.48
N GLU A 148 9.20 1.18 -33.84
CA GLU A 148 8.67 -0.05 -34.47
C GLU A 148 7.14 -0.15 -34.41
N LEU A 149 6.48 0.74 -33.66
CA LEU A 149 5.04 0.91 -33.70
C LEU A 149 4.70 1.90 -34.83
N ASN A 150 4.59 1.39 -36.05
CA ASN A 150 3.95 2.14 -37.14
C ASN A 150 2.43 2.19 -36.90
N PRO A 151 1.77 3.32 -37.22
CA PRO A 151 0.36 3.58 -36.91
C PRO A 151 -0.64 2.67 -37.65
#